data_AF-K2G656-F1
#
_entry.id   AF-K2G656-F1
#
_cell.length_a   1.000
_cell.length_b   1.000
_cell.length_c   1.000
_cell.angle_alpha   90.00
_cell.angle_beta   90.00
_cell.angle_gamma   90.00
#
_symmetry.space_group_name_H-M   'P 1'
#
loop_
_entity.id
_entity.type
_entity.pdbx_description
1 polymer ?
#
loop_
_entity_poly.entity_id
_entity_poly.type
_entity_poly.pdbx_seq_one_letter_code
_entity_poly.pdbx_strand_id
1 'polypeptide(L)'
;MQEIAFVEKKRQEKILEQHILDSWLIIKEVIDEARKLYPSNPFHNFLHALNVSSYVLELPWDVFSAIELRSMLVAGLFHDAGHTWISHPLDEFISLSLLQEAIEKIQKNHPDFIVDYSIIRNAVMGTVFKERWKRTNRYSVIMSDFDIGYIWKWIESFLYYWPLFALELKVSADEFFTKVEKWYFKYLMSIEKEILISPVSKKILPHSLQAIKDFYSIDLDTKKEMFEILKTEDITFDEFKERFFNRA
;
A
#
# COMPACT_ATOMS: atom_id res chain seq x y z
N MET A 1 1.42 -16.45 19.47
CA MET A 1 2.08 -15.14 19.22
C MET A 1 2.04 -14.77 17.74
N GLN A 2 2.57 -15.58 16.80
CA GLN A 2 2.32 -15.39 15.35
C GLN A 2 0.84 -15.49 14.97
N GLU A 3 0.07 -16.29 15.71
CA GLU A 3 -1.36 -16.51 15.45
C GLU A 3 -2.19 -15.23 15.55
N ILE A 4 -1.88 -14.31 16.48
CA ILE A 4 -2.64 -13.07 16.71
C ILE A 4 -2.42 -12.07 15.56
N ALA A 5 -1.16 -11.73 15.27
CA ALA A 5 -0.83 -10.82 14.15
C ALA A 5 -1.38 -11.32 12.81
N PHE A 6 -1.35 -12.64 12.61
CA PHE A 6 -1.89 -13.28 11.42
C PHE A 6 -3.42 -13.23 11.34
N VAL A 7 -4.13 -13.33 12.47
CA VAL A 7 -5.60 -13.21 12.53
C VAL A 7 -6.03 -11.80 12.16
N GLU A 8 -5.39 -10.76 12.70
CA GLU A 8 -5.77 -9.37 12.44
C GLU A 8 -5.44 -8.96 10.99
N LYS A 9 -4.27 -9.34 10.46
CA LYS A 9 -3.94 -9.16 9.04
C LYS A 9 -5.03 -9.73 8.13
N LYS A 10 -5.46 -10.97 8.39
CA LYS A 10 -6.54 -11.61 7.63
C LYS A 10 -7.88 -10.90 7.76
N ARG A 11 -8.17 -10.30 8.90
CA ARG A 11 -9.39 -9.50 9.10
C ARG A 11 -9.34 -8.24 8.24
N GLN A 12 -8.22 -7.53 8.22
CA GLN A 12 -8.03 -6.30 7.46
C GLN A 12 -8.07 -6.55 5.94
N GLU A 13 -7.41 -7.62 5.48
CA GLU A 13 -7.51 -8.08 4.09
C GLU A 13 -8.99 -8.28 3.69
N LYS A 14 -9.77 -9.00 4.51
CA LYS A 14 -11.21 -9.22 4.24
C LYS A 14 -12.03 -7.93 4.17
N ILE A 15 -11.78 -6.97 5.06
CA ILE A 15 -12.51 -5.69 5.07
C ILE A 15 -12.22 -4.91 3.78
N LEU A 16 -10.95 -4.78 3.41
CA LEU A 16 -10.55 -4.06 2.20
C LEU A 16 -11.00 -4.77 0.93
N GLU A 17 -10.93 -6.10 0.89
CA GLU A 17 -11.46 -6.88 -0.22
C GLU A 17 -12.94 -6.65 -0.41
N GLN A 18 -13.73 -6.71 0.67
CA GLN A 18 -15.16 -6.46 0.58
C GLN A 18 -15.43 -5.04 0.09
N HIS A 19 -14.72 -4.05 0.64
CA HIS A 19 -14.86 -2.65 0.22
C HIS A 19 -14.56 -2.47 -1.28
N ILE A 20 -13.52 -3.13 -1.79
CA ILE A 20 -13.18 -3.10 -3.22
C ILE A 20 -14.23 -3.84 -4.06
N LEU A 21 -14.76 -4.98 -3.60
CA LEU A 21 -15.80 -5.72 -4.31
C LEU A 21 -17.14 -4.97 -4.36
N ASP A 22 -17.50 -4.26 -3.29
CA ASP A 22 -18.70 -3.43 -3.22
C ASP A 22 -18.70 -2.29 -4.25
N SER A 23 -17.51 -1.90 -4.73
CA SER A 23 -17.35 -0.90 -5.79
C SER A 23 -17.82 -1.37 -7.17
N TRP A 24 -18.13 -2.66 -7.37
CA TRP A 24 -18.50 -3.31 -8.64
C TRP A 24 -17.51 -3.12 -9.82
N LEU A 25 -16.45 -2.35 -9.63
CA LEU A 25 -15.46 -2.04 -10.66
C LEU A 25 -14.60 -3.25 -10.98
N ILE A 26 -14.36 -4.13 -10.00
CA ILE A 26 -13.63 -5.38 -10.20
C ILE A 26 -14.45 -6.59 -9.73
N ILE A 27 -14.06 -7.78 -10.20
CA ILE A 27 -14.66 -9.05 -9.81
C ILE A 27 -13.74 -9.81 -8.85
N LYS A 28 -14.31 -10.79 -8.13
CA LYS A 28 -13.60 -11.57 -7.13
C LYS A 28 -12.37 -12.30 -7.69
N GLU A 29 -12.46 -12.77 -8.94
CA GLU A 29 -11.38 -13.44 -9.65
C GLU A 29 -10.13 -12.55 -9.78
N VAL A 30 -10.29 -11.22 -9.91
CA VAL A 30 -9.16 -10.28 -9.95
C VAL A 30 -8.40 -10.28 -8.62
N ILE A 31 -9.13 -10.20 -7.51
CA ILE A 31 -8.56 -10.24 -6.15
C ILE A 31 -7.88 -11.58 -5.89
N ASP A 32 -8.52 -12.68 -6.28
CA ASP A 32 -8.01 -14.03 -6.05
C ASP A 32 -6.75 -14.30 -6.88
N GLU A 33 -6.65 -13.81 -8.11
CA GLU A 33 -5.42 -13.91 -8.90
C GLU A 33 -4.32 -13.01 -8.34
N ALA A 34 -4.62 -11.76 -7.97
CA ALA A 34 -3.65 -10.86 -7.37
C ALA A 34 -3.02 -11.47 -6.11
N ARG A 35 -3.84 -11.98 -5.18
CA ARG A 35 -3.37 -12.57 -3.90
C ARG A 35 -2.31 -13.65 -4.09
N LYS A 36 -2.46 -14.51 -5.10
CA LYS A 36 -1.54 -15.64 -5.37
C LYS A 36 -0.12 -15.17 -5.70
N LEU A 37 0.02 -13.94 -6.17
CA LEU A 37 1.28 -13.37 -6.65
C LEU A 37 2.08 -12.67 -5.54
N TYR A 38 1.52 -12.50 -4.34
CA TYR A 38 2.22 -11.85 -3.23
C TYR A 38 2.83 -12.89 -2.30
N PRO A 39 4.17 -13.02 -2.29
CA PRO A 39 4.84 -13.81 -1.27
C PRO A 39 4.70 -13.15 0.12
N SER A 40 4.98 -13.92 1.17
CA SER A 40 5.02 -13.36 2.54
C SER A 40 6.20 -12.38 2.67
N ASN A 41 5.88 -11.09 2.80
CA ASN A 41 6.83 -9.97 2.79
C ASN A 41 6.40 -8.92 3.83
N PRO A 42 7.34 -8.25 4.54
CA PRO A 42 6.98 -7.24 5.55
C PRO A 42 6.30 -5.99 4.98
N PHE A 43 6.63 -5.64 3.73
CA PHE A 43 6.31 -4.33 3.15
C PHE A 43 5.40 -4.50 1.93
N HIS A 44 5.91 -5.16 0.88
CA HIS A 44 5.18 -5.35 -0.38
C HIS A 44 4.39 -6.66 -0.36
N ASN A 45 3.35 -6.70 0.48
CA ASN A 45 2.44 -7.84 0.61
C ASN A 45 1.03 -7.51 0.09
N PHE A 46 0.15 -8.51 0.12
CA PHE A 46 -1.20 -8.34 -0.42
C PHE A 46 -2.03 -7.28 0.32
N LEU A 47 -1.87 -7.12 1.64
CA LEU A 47 -2.56 -6.08 2.39
C LEU A 47 -2.10 -4.67 1.94
N HIS A 48 -0.82 -4.48 1.64
CA HIS A 48 -0.31 -3.25 1.03
C HIS A 48 -1.02 -2.99 -0.31
N ALA A 49 -1.04 -3.97 -1.21
CA ALA A 49 -1.71 -3.83 -2.50
C ALA A 49 -3.21 -3.49 -2.39
N LEU A 50 -3.93 -4.09 -1.43
CA LEU A 50 -5.33 -3.77 -1.15
C LEU A 50 -5.50 -2.31 -0.69
N ASN A 51 -4.62 -1.81 0.17
CA ASN A 51 -4.66 -0.43 0.65
C ASN A 51 -4.36 0.57 -0.48
N VAL A 52 -3.32 0.32 -1.28
CA VAL A 52 -3.00 1.18 -2.44
C VAL A 52 -4.17 1.24 -3.41
N SER A 53 -4.80 0.09 -3.65
CA SER A 53 -5.97 -0.02 -4.52
C SER A 53 -7.19 0.70 -3.96
N SER A 54 -7.45 0.63 -2.66
CA SER A 54 -8.64 1.24 -2.07
C SER A 54 -8.66 2.77 -2.20
N TYR A 55 -7.50 3.43 -2.25
CA TYR A 55 -7.42 4.87 -2.53
C TYR A 55 -7.95 5.27 -3.92
N VAL A 56 -7.95 4.35 -4.88
CA VAL A 56 -8.56 4.58 -6.20
C VAL A 56 -10.07 4.79 -6.08
N LEU A 57 -10.73 4.20 -5.08
CA LEU A 57 -12.17 4.36 -4.84
C LEU A 57 -12.54 5.76 -4.33
N GLU A 58 -11.56 6.50 -3.80
CA GLU A 58 -11.74 7.89 -3.35
C GLU A 58 -11.59 8.91 -4.50
N LEU A 59 -11.26 8.45 -5.72
CA LEU A 59 -11.13 9.34 -6.88
C LEU A 59 -12.50 9.85 -7.37
N PRO A 60 -12.57 11.12 -7.81
CA PRO A 60 -13.82 11.77 -8.22
C PRO A 60 -14.38 11.21 -9.55
N TRP A 61 -15.59 10.67 -9.51
CA TRP A 61 -16.29 10.07 -10.66
C TRP A 61 -16.64 11.06 -11.79
N ASP A 62 -16.65 12.36 -11.51
CA ASP A 62 -16.81 13.42 -12.51
C ASP A 62 -15.52 13.70 -13.30
N VAL A 63 -14.38 13.14 -12.87
CA VAL A 63 -13.06 13.33 -13.49
C VAL A 63 -12.49 12.03 -14.08
N PHE A 64 -12.91 10.89 -13.57
CA PHE A 64 -12.44 9.57 -13.98
C PHE A 64 -13.62 8.70 -14.40
N SER A 65 -13.53 8.09 -15.58
CA SER A 65 -14.48 7.10 -16.06
C SER A 65 -14.35 5.77 -15.31
N ALA A 66 -15.40 4.94 -15.40
CA ALA A 66 -15.39 3.60 -14.81
C ALA A 66 -14.24 2.72 -15.34
N ILE A 67 -13.85 2.86 -16.62
CA ILE A 67 -12.73 2.11 -17.20
C ILE A 67 -11.40 2.59 -16.59
N GLU A 68 -11.22 3.90 -16.42
CA GLU A 68 -10.02 4.45 -15.78
C GLU A 68 -9.88 3.98 -14.34
N LEU A 69 -10.96 4.09 -13.54
CA LEU A 69 -10.97 3.65 -12.15
C LEU A 69 -10.73 2.14 -12.03
N ARG A 70 -11.38 1.32 -12.87
CA ARG A 70 -11.14 -0.12 -12.92
C ARG A 70 -9.69 -0.44 -13.28
N SER A 71 -9.14 0.20 -14.31
CA SER A 71 -7.73 0.01 -14.69
C SER A 71 -6.77 0.40 -13.57
N MET A 72 -7.05 1.49 -12.87
CA MET A 72 -6.22 1.92 -11.73
C MET A 72 -6.36 0.97 -10.54
N LEU A 73 -7.55 0.42 -10.25
CA LEU A 73 -7.74 -0.62 -9.24
C LEU A 73 -6.94 -1.87 -9.56
N VAL A 74 -7.00 -2.34 -10.80
CA VAL A 74 -6.19 -3.48 -11.27
C VAL A 74 -4.70 -3.17 -11.14
N ALA A 75 -4.25 -1.97 -11.54
CA ALA A 75 -2.87 -1.57 -11.37
C ALA A 75 -2.44 -1.58 -9.89
N GLY A 76 -3.25 -1.00 -8.99
CA GLY A 76 -2.97 -1.00 -7.55
C GLY A 76 -2.88 -2.41 -6.96
N LEU A 77 -3.73 -3.34 -7.41
CA LEU A 77 -3.75 -4.70 -6.88
C LEU A 77 -2.52 -5.50 -7.29
N PHE A 78 -1.91 -5.18 -8.44
CA PHE A 78 -0.83 -5.95 -9.03
C PHE A 78 0.52 -5.23 -9.05
N HIS A 79 0.62 -3.95 -8.66
CA HIS A 79 1.84 -3.14 -8.84
C HIS A 79 3.12 -3.75 -8.23
N ASP A 80 2.96 -4.54 -7.17
CA ASP A 80 4.03 -5.23 -6.44
C ASP A 80 3.96 -6.76 -6.58
N ALA A 81 3.17 -7.27 -7.53
CA ALA A 81 3.03 -8.70 -7.79
C ALA A 81 4.40 -9.35 -8.07
N GLY A 82 4.72 -10.42 -7.33
CA GLY A 82 6.00 -11.12 -7.44
C GLY A 82 7.15 -10.52 -6.63
N HIS A 83 6.96 -9.40 -5.92
CA HIS A 83 8.03 -8.73 -5.18
C HIS A 83 8.54 -9.57 -4.00
N THR A 84 9.83 -9.96 -4.04
CA THR A 84 10.45 -10.91 -3.07
C THR A 84 11.15 -10.25 -1.88
N TRP A 85 10.79 -9.01 -1.56
CA TRP A 85 11.41 -8.11 -0.56
C TRP A 85 12.82 -7.62 -0.92
N ILE A 86 13.56 -8.36 -1.75
CA ILE A 86 14.79 -7.89 -2.36
C ILE A 86 14.41 -7.08 -3.60
N SER A 87 14.74 -5.78 -3.61
CA SER A 87 14.57 -4.98 -4.81
C SER A 87 15.49 -5.51 -5.90
N HIS A 88 14.89 -6.04 -6.97
CA HIS A 88 15.59 -6.44 -8.18
C HIS A 88 15.51 -5.33 -9.22
N PRO A 89 16.55 -5.19 -10.07
CA PRO A 89 16.38 -4.50 -11.32
C PRO A 89 15.21 -5.16 -12.08
N LEU A 90 14.18 -4.39 -12.41
CA LEU A 90 13.01 -4.80 -13.20
C LEU A 90 11.83 -5.44 -12.45
N ASP A 91 11.72 -5.30 -11.11
CA ASP A 91 10.55 -5.81 -10.36
C ASP A 91 9.21 -5.38 -10.95
N GLU A 92 9.11 -4.14 -11.45
CA GLU A 92 7.86 -3.62 -12.02
C GLU A 92 7.56 -4.23 -13.38
N PHE A 93 8.57 -4.70 -14.12
CA PHE A 93 8.34 -5.48 -15.34
C PHE A 93 7.86 -6.90 -15.02
N ILE A 94 8.36 -7.50 -13.93
CA ILE A 94 7.85 -8.79 -13.44
C ILE A 94 6.38 -8.64 -13.05
N SER A 95 6.05 -7.61 -12.26
CA SER A 95 4.67 -7.27 -11.91
C SER A 95 3.79 -7.12 -13.15
N LEU A 96 4.22 -6.35 -14.15
CA LEU A 96 3.47 -6.15 -15.39
C LEU A 96 3.25 -7.45 -16.17
N SER A 97 4.25 -8.33 -16.26
CA SER A 97 4.12 -9.62 -16.92
C SER A 97 3.11 -10.52 -16.20
N LEU A 98 3.21 -10.63 -14.88
CA LEU A 98 2.27 -11.43 -14.08
C LEU A 98 0.84 -10.88 -14.12
N LEU A 99 0.70 -9.54 -14.09
CA LEU A 99 -0.57 -8.86 -14.26
C LEU A 99 -1.19 -9.22 -15.61
N GLN A 100 -0.43 -9.10 -16.70
CA GLN A 100 -0.93 -9.40 -18.04
C GLN A 100 -1.47 -10.83 -18.13
N GLU A 101 -0.70 -11.81 -17.65
CA GLU A 101 -1.13 -13.22 -17.63
C GLU A 101 -2.43 -13.42 -16.83
N ALA A 102 -2.54 -12.77 -15.66
CA ALA A 102 -3.73 -12.85 -14.82
C ALA A 102 -4.96 -12.24 -15.51
N ILE A 103 -4.82 -11.07 -16.13
CA ILE A 103 -5.94 -10.37 -16.78
C ILE A 103 -6.37 -11.11 -18.05
N GLU A 104 -5.44 -11.64 -18.86
CA GLU A 104 -5.78 -12.46 -20.02
C GLU A 104 -6.60 -13.70 -19.62
N LYS A 105 -6.21 -14.37 -18.52
CA LYS A 105 -6.95 -15.49 -17.95
C LYS A 105 -8.34 -15.10 -17.48
N ILE A 106 -8.48 -13.94 -16.82
CA ILE A 106 -9.77 -13.43 -16.34
C ILE A 106 -10.68 -13.07 -17.53
N GLN A 107 -10.16 -12.35 -18.52
CA GLN A 107 -10.93 -11.92 -19.70
C GLN A 107 -11.41 -13.09 -20.56
N LYS A 108 -10.68 -14.22 -20.56
CA LYS A 108 -11.15 -15.46 -21.20
C LYS A 108 -12.46 -15.99 -20.58
N ASN A 109 -12.63 -15.85 -19.27
CA ASN A 109 -13.81 -16.31 -18.54
C ASN A 109 -14.89 -15.22 -18.38
N HIS A 110 -14.47 -13.95 -18.42
CA HIS A 110 -15.30 -12.76 -18.24
C HIS A 110 -14.99 -11.75 -19.36
N PRO A 111 -15.47 -11.97 -20.59
CA PRO A 111 -15.13 -11.12 -21.74
C PRO A 111 -15.58 -9.66 -21.59
N ASP A 112 -16.59 -9.41 -20.75
CA ASP A 112 -17.07 -8.06 -20.44
C ASP A 112 -16.21 -7.32 -19.40
N PHE A 113 -15.22 -8.00 -18.79
CA PHE A 113 -14.25 -7.39 -17.90
C PHE A 113 -13.18 -6.62 -18.70
N ILE A 114 -13.56 -5.42 -19.13
CA ILE A 114 -12.71 -4.57 -19.96
C ILE A 114 -11.85 -3.67 -19.08
N VAL A 115 -10.55 -3.64 -19.36
CA VAL A 115 -9.57 -2.71 -18.78
C VAL A 115 -8.77 -2.03 -19.89
N ASP A 116 -8.29 -0.82 -19.63
CA ASP A 116 -7.29 -0.15 -20.45
C ASP A 116 -5.88 -0.48 -19.93
N TYR A 117 -5.13 -1.27 -20.71
CA TYR A 117 -3.75 -1.66 -20.41
C TYR A 117 -2.75 -0.50 -20.47
N SER A 118 -3.03 0.55 -21.24
CA SER A 118 -2.15 1.72 -21.28
C SER A 118 -2.18 2.49 -19.95
N ILE A 119 -3.36 2.55 -19.31
CA ILE A 119 -3.52 3.12 -17.97
C ILE A 119 -2.80 2.25 -16.96
N ILE A 120 -3.05 0.93 -16.99
CA ILE A 120 -2.42 -0.02 -16.07
C ILE A 120 -0.90 0.09 -16.14
N ARG A 121 -0.33 0.03 -17.35
CA ARG A 121 1.11 0.13 -17.55
C ARG A 121 1.67 1.43 -17.00
N ASN A 122 1.04 2.57 -17.28
CA ASN A 122 1.50 3.86 -16.78
C ASN A 122 1.42 3.94 -15.25
N ALA A 123 0.35 3.41 -14.65
CA ALA A 123 0.16 3.39 -13.20
C ALA A 123 1.23 2.54 -12.50
N VAL A 124 1.44 1.29 -12.94
CA VAL A 124 2.45 0.38 -12.36
C VAL A 124 3.86 0.93 -12.56
N MET A 125 4.22 1.40 -13.76
CA MET A 125 5.52 2.07 -13.98
C MET A 125 5.67 3.37 -13.17
N GLY A 126 4.58 3.89 -12.61
CA GLY A 126 4.55 5.02 -11.69
C GLY A 126 5.08 4.71 -10.29
N THR A 127 5.09 3.45 -9.85
CA THR A 127 5.53 3.10 -8.49
C THR A 127 7.06 3.08 -8.36
N VAL A 128 7.81 2.97 -9.47
CA VAL A 128 9.28 3.12 -9.45
C VAL A 128 9.67 4.50 -8.90
N PHE A 129 10.27 4.64 -7.72
CA PHE A 129 10.55 6.00 -7.21
C PHE A 129 11.70 6.74 -7.93
N LYS A 130 12.51 6.03 -8.71
CA LYS A 130 13.61 6.61 -9.49
C LYS A 130 13.09 7.64 -10.49
N GLU A 131 13.56 8.88 -10.37
CA GLU A 131 13.21 10.02 -11.24
C GLU A 131 11.70 10.38 -11.26
N ARG A 132 10.98 10.13 -10.17
CA ARG A 132 9.55 10.48 -10.02
C ARG A 132 9.22 11.91 -10.49
N TRP A 133 10.08 12.87 -10.17
CA TRP A 133 9.91 14.28 -10.55
C TRP A 133 9.85 14.56 -12.06
N LYS A 134 10.29 13.61 -12.90
CA LYS A 134 10.19 13.73 -14.37
C LYS A 134 8.85 13.25 -14.93
N ARG A 135 7.99 12.63 -14.11
CA ARG A 135 6.73 12.05 -14.57
C ARG A 135 5.66 13.11 -14.78
N THR A 136 5.00 13.02 -15.93
CA THR A 136 3.89 13.91 -16.30
C THR A 136 2.58 13.16 -16.56
N ASN A 137 2.61 11.83 -16.69
CA ASN A 137 1.41 11.02 -16.86
C ASN A 137 0.60 10.99 -15.56
N ARG A 138 -0.68 11.38 -15.63
CA ARG A 138 -1.53 11.53 -14.44
C ARG A 138 -1.69 10.23 -13.64
N TYR A 139 -1.82 9.08 -14.32
CA TYR A 139 -2.00 7.80 -13.65
C TYR A 139 -0.73 7.35 -12.96
N SER A 140 0.43 7.58 -13.60
CA SER A 140 1.73 7.32 -12.98
C SER A 140 1.93 8.16 -11.72
N VAL A 141 1.57 9.44 -11.77
CA VAL A 141 1.71 10.34 -10.60
C VAL A 141 0.76 9.92 -9.49
N ILE A 142 -0.53 9.70 -9.79
CA ILE A 142 -1.53 9.31 -8.77
C ILE A 142 -1.19 7.97 -8.15
N MET A 143 -0.84 6.95 -8.95
CA MET A 143 -0.49 5.64 -8.39
C MET A 143 0.78 5.72 -7.54
N SER A 144 1.78 6.51 -7.97
CA SER A 144 2.96 6.78 -7.18
C SER A 144 2.64 7.53 -5.88
N ASP A 145 1.61 8.38 -5.85
CA ASP A 145 1.10 9.06 -4.64
C ASP A 145 0.40 8.08 -3.70
N PHE A 146 -0.39 7.15 -4.23
CA PHE A 146 -1.14 6.15 -3.46
C PHE A 146 -0.25 5.07 -2.86
N ASP A 147 0.76 4.62 -3.61
CA ASP A 147 1.76 3.64 -3.16
C ASP A 147 2.56 4.18 -1.96
N ILE A 148 3.01 5.43 -2.02
CA ILE A 148 3.60 6.10 -0.84
C ILE A 148 2.55 6.45 0.21
N GLY A 149 1.29 6.64 -0.22
CA GLY A 149 0.12 7.09 0.53
C GLY A 149 -0.13 6.33 1.82
N TYR A 150 0.28 5.06 1.86
CA TYR A 150 0.18 4.21 3.03
C TYR A 150 0.93 4.75 4.27
N ILE A 151 2.09 5.38 4.09
CA ILE A 151 2.84 6.04 5.19
C ILE A 151 2.22 7.38 5.58
N TRP A 152 1.45 7.94 4.65
CA TRP A 152 1.13 9.34 4.59
C TRP A 152 -0.28 9.68 5.08
N LYS A 153 -1.16 8.68 5.23
CA LYS A 153 -2.51 8.94 5.72
C LYS A 153 -2.46 9.32 7.20
N TRP A 154 -1.79 8.50 8.03
CA TRP A 154 -1.68 8.69 9.49
C TRP A 154 -0.43 7.97 10.04
N ILE A 155 0.33 8.61 10.93
CA ILE A 155 1.49 8.01 11.59
C ILE A 155 1.10 6.78 12.42
N GLU A 156 -0.12 6.79 12.96
CA GLU A 156 -0.71 5.72 13.74
C GLU A 156 -0.80 4.44 12.91
N SER A 157 -1.22 4.54 11.64
CA SER A 157 -1.32 3.39 10.75
C SER A 157 0.04 2.76 10.49
N PHE A 158 1.07 3.59 10.30
CA PHE A 158 2.45 3.13 10.16
C PHE A 158 2.91 2.39 11.41
N LEU A 159 2.72 2.98 12.60
CA LEU A 159 3.14 2.41 13.88
C LEU A 159 2.28 1.22 14.34
N TYR A 160 1.14 0.98 13.70
CA TYR A 160 0.30 -0.20 13.97
C TYR A 160 0.61 -1.35 13.01
N TYR A 161 0.38 -1.14 11.71
CA TYR A 161 0.41 -2.24 10.75
C TYR A 161 1.83 -2.72 10.46
N TRP A 162 2.81 -1.81 10.36
CA TRP A 162 4.18 -2.22 10.02
C TRP A 162 4.83 -3.08 11.11
N PRO A 163 4.69 -2.77 12.40
CA PRO A 163 5.11 -3.67 13.47
C PRO A 163 4.45 -5.05 13.42
N LEU A 164 3.15 -5.14 13.11
CA LEU A 164 2.47 -6.44 12.97
C LEU A 164 3.14 -7.31 11.89
N PHE A 165 3.54 -6.71 10.77
CA PHE A 165 4.29 -7.42 9.72
C PHE A 165 5.72 -7.79 10.13
N ALA A 166 6.42 -6.89 10.80
CA ALA A 166 7.76 -7.17 11.33
C ALA A 166 7.75 -8.37 12.29
N LEU A 167 6.69 -8.49 13.10
CA LEU A 167 6.47 -9.61 14.02
C LEU A 167 6.26 -10.94 13.29
N GLU A 168 5.51 -10.97 12.18
CA GLU A 168 5.33 -12.20 11.38
C GLU A 168 6.68 -12.79 10.93
N LEU A 169 7.65 -11.92 10.65
CA LEU A 169 8.96 -12.25 10.11
C LEU A 169 10.05 -12.37 11.17
N LYS A 170 9.68 -12.27 12.45
CA LYS A 170 10.61 -12.35 13.58
C LYS A 170 11.68 -11.25 13.58
N VAL A 171 11.36 -10.08 13.04
CA VAL A 171 12.22 -8.90 13.10
C VAL A 171 12.04 -8.25 14.49
N SER A 172 13.15 -7.89 15.15
CA SER A 172 13.09 -7.21 16.44
C SER A 172 12.65 -5.75 16.28
N ALA A 173 12.09 -5.15 17.34
CA ALA A 173 11.74 -3.73 17.35
C ALA A 173 12.95 -2.84 17.00
N ASP A 174 14.13 -3.15 17.56
CA ASP A 174 15.37 -2.43 17.28
C ASP A 174 15.76 -2.49 15.81
N GLU A 175 15.73 -3.68 15.20
CA GLU A 175 16.07 -3.86 13.80
C GLU A 175 15.05 -3.15 12.89
N PHE A 176 13.76 -3.27 13.21
CA PHE A 176 12.67 -2.65 12.47
C PHE A 176 12.80 -1.12 12.45
N PHE A 177 12.82 -0.47 13.60
CA PHE A 177 12.89 1.00 13.67
C PHE A 177 14.22 1.55 13.13
N THR A 178 15.33 0.85 13.34
CA THR A 178 16.62 1.23 12.73
C THR A 178 16.56 1.23 11.20
N LYS A 179 15.94 0.20 10.61
CA LYS A 179 15.82 0.09 9.14
C LYS A 179 14.88 1.16 8.58
N VAL A 180 13.73 1.36 9.22
CA VAL A 180 12.76 2.40 8.88
C VAL A 180 13.43 3.78 8.89
N GLU A 181 14.13 4.13 9.97
CA GLU A 181 14.75 5.44 10.12
C GLU A 181 15.90 5.67 9.15
N LYS A 182 16.84 4.72 9.05
CA LYS A 182 18.09 4.92 8.30
C LYS A 182 17.89 4.83 6.79
N TRP A 183 17.00 3.96 6.34
CA TRP A 183 16.84 3.66 4.92
C TRP A 183 15.57 4.27 4.36
N TYR A 184 14.43 4.00 5.01
CA TYR A 184 13.15 4.32 4.41
C TYR A 184 12.77 5.80 4.53
N PHE A 185 12.70 6.36 5.75
CA PHE A 185 12.36 7.78 5.91
C PHE A 185 13.45 8.72 5.44
N LYS A 186 14.72 8.34 5.60
CA LYS A 186 15.81 9.11 4.99
C LYS A 186 15.68 9.18 3.47
N TYR A 187 15.28 8.08 2.83
CA TYR A 187 14.98 8.06 1.40
C TYR A 187 13.78 8.96 1.07
N LEU A 188 12.65 8.79 1.76
CA LEU A 188 11.45 9.61 1.55
C LEU A 188 11.69 11.12 1.75
N MET A 189 12.42 11.51 2.79
CA MET A 189 12.83 12.91 3.01
C MET A 189 13.78 13.43 1.93
N SER A 190 14.65 12.58 1.38
CA SER A 190 15.52 12.98 0.28
C SER A 190 14.75 13.22 -1.02
N ILE A 191 13.68 12.45 -1.25
CA ILE A 191 12.81 12.62 -2.41
C ILE A 191 11.68 13.62 -2.15
N GLU A 192 11.40 14.05 -0.92
CA GLU A 192 10.34 15.03 -0.57
C GLU A 192 10.42 16.31 -1.41
N LYS A 193 11.63 16.82 -1.66
CA LYS A 193 11.86 18.01 -2.50
C LYS A 193 11.50 17.78 -3.98
N GLU A 194 11.37 16.52 -4.37
CA GLU A 194 11.12 16.02 -5.72
C GLU A 194 9.74 15.33 -5.85
N ILE A 195 9.04 15.08 -4.73
CA ILE A 195 7.70 14.48 -4.71
C ILE A 195 6.67 15.57 -5.00
N LEU A 196 6.20 15.57 -6.24
CA LEU A 196 4.95 16.24 -6.61
C LEU A 196 3.79 15.32 -6.19
N ILE A 197 3.13 15.61 -5.07
CA ILE A 197 1.82 15.01 -4.77
C ILE A 197 0.79 15.69 -5.67
N SER A 198 0.07 14.91 -6.47
CA SER A 198 -0.95 15.45 -7.35
C SER A 198 -2.05 16.19 -6.56
N PRO A 199 -2.70 17.21 -7.13
CA PRO A 199 -3.78 17.94 -6.44
C PRO A 199 -4.93 17.03 -5.98
N VAL A 200 -5.19 15.94 -6.70
CA VAL A 200 -6.22 14.96 -6.34
C VAL A 200 -5.75 14.14 -5.15
N SER A 201 -4.55 13.57 -5.21
CA SER A 201 -4.00 12.79 -4.10
C SER A 201 -3.80 13.61 -2.82
N LYS A 202 -3.52 14.92 -2.90
CA LYS A 202 -3.46 15.79 -1.71
C LYS A 202 -4.79 15.86 -0.94
N LYS A 203 -5.93 15.72 -1.62
CA LYS A 203 -7.25 15.70 -0.93
C LYS A 203 -7.48 14.38 -0.19
N ILE A 204 -6.96 13.29 -0.75
CA ILE A 204 -7.08 11.92 -0.23
C ILE A 204 -6.04 11.63 0.87
N LEU A 205 -4.84 12.22 0.72
CA LEU A 205 -3.66 12.04 1.56
C LEU A 205 -3.16 13.39 2.14
N PRO A 206 -4.01 14.12 2.88
CA PRO A 206 -3.71 15.49 3.30
C PRO A 206 -2.53 15.60 4.26
N HIS A 207 -2.22 14.53 5.00
CA HIS A 207 -1.20 14.52 6.06
C HIS A 207 0.12 13.88 5.67
N SER A 208 0.31 13.58 4.38
CA SER A 208 1.51 12.91 3.88
C SER A 208 2.79 13.39 4.55
N LEU A 209 3.25 14.60 4.26
CA LEU A 209 4.51 15.08 4.82
C LEU A 209 4.52 15.26 6.35
N GLN A 210 3.35 15.32 6.98
CA GLN A 210 3.24 15.44 8.44
C GLN A 210 3.55 14.12 9.14
N ALA A 211 3.17 12.98 8.56
CA ALA A 211 3.39 11.66 9.19
C ALA A 211 4.88 11.34 9.43
N ILE A 212 5.79 11.72 8.53
CA ILE A 212 7.24 11.55 8.78
C ILE A 212 7.71 12.43 9.94
N LYS A 213 7.22 13.68 10.02
CA LYS A 213 7.55 14.58 11.15
C LYS A 213 7.01 14.02 12.46
N ASP A 214 5.78 13.53 12.45
CA ASP A 214 5.14 12.92 13.61
C ASP A 214 5.89 11.67 14.05
N PHE A 215 6.39 10.85 13.11
CA PHE A 215 7.23 9.71 13.45
C PHE A 215 8.47 10.15 14.25
N TYR A 216 9.17 11.20 13.82
CA TYR A 216 10.35 11.70 14.53
C TYR A 216 9.99 12.42 15.85
N SER A 217 8.73 12.81 16.05
CA SER A 217 8.26 13.43 17.30
C SER A 217 8.03 12.41 18.43
N ILE A 218 7.81 11.14 18.08
CA ILE A 218 7.65 10.04 19.04
C ILE A 218 9.03 9.46 19.33
N ASP A 219 9.41 9.39 20.60
CA ASP A 219 10.70 8.82 21.00
C ASP A 219 10.77 7.31 20.72
N LEU A 220 12.00 6.79 20.65
CA LEU A 220 12.25 5.39 20.29
C LEU A 220 11.70 4.41 21.34
N ASP A 221 11.68 4.78 22.62
CA ASP A 221 11.22 3.88 23.68
C ASP A 221 9.70 3.72 23.63
N THR A 222 8.97 4.82 23.39
CA THR A 222 7.52 4.76 23.14
C THR A 222 7.18 3.89 21.92
N LYS A 223 7.93 4.03 20.81
CA LYS A 223 7.74 3.19 19.61
C LYS A 223 7.97 1.70 19.92
N LYS A 224 8.97 1.38 20.73
CA LYS A 224 9.26 0.01 21.17
C LYS A 224 8.17 -0.53 22.08
N GLU A 225 7.61 0.29 22.97
CA GLU A 225 6.47 -0.08 23.80
C GLU A 225 5.25 -0.44 22.94
N MET A 226 4.92 0.39 21.94
CA MET A 226 3.85 0.11 20.97
C MET A 226 4.08 -1.24 20.28
N PHE A 227 5.31 -1.50 19.82
CA PHE A 227 5.69 -2.76 19.17
C PHE A 227 5.51 -3.97 20.10
N GLU A 228 5.94 -3.88 21.36
CA GLU A 228 5.81 -4.96 22.34
C GLU A 228 4.35 -5.21 22.76
N ILE A 229 3.51 -4.16 22.78
CA ILE A 229 2.06 -4.32 23.01
C ILE A 229 1.43 -5.08 21.84
N LEU A 230 1.72 -4.71 20.59
CA LEU A 230 1.23 -5.43 19.41
C LEU A 230 1.72 -6.89 19.33
N LYS A 231 2.85 -7.19 19.97
CA LYS A 231 3.40 -8.54 20.09
C LYS A 231 2.66 -9.39 21.11
N THR A 232 2.11 -8.77 22.16
CA THR A 232 1.59 -9.48 23.34
C THR A 232 0.06 -9.41 23.47
N GLU A 233 -0.57 -8.44 22.82
CA GLU A 233 -2.01 -8.18 22.89
C GLU A 233 -2.67 -8.24 21.49
N ASP A 234 -3.91 -8.71 21.44
CA ASP A 234 -4.77 -8.67 20.24
C ASP A 234 -5.64 -7.41 20.30
N ILE A 235 -5.10 -6.29 19.82
CA ILE A 235 -5.78 -4.99 19.80
C ILE A 235 -6.04 -4.54 18.37
N THR A 236 -7.21 -3.98 18.12
CA THR A 236 -7.59 -3.38 16.84
C THR A 236 -6.86 -2.05 16.60
N PHE A 237 -6.89 -1.57 15.36
CA PHE A 237 -6.31 -0.26 15.02
C PHE A 237 -6.95 0.89 15.82
N ASP A 238 -8.27 0.85 16.04
CA ASP A 238 -8.97 1.88 16.81
C ASP A 238 -8.56 1.87 18.30
N GLU A 239 -8.44 0.68 18.90
CA GLU A 239 -7.95 0.52 20.28
C GLU A 239 -6.49 0.97 20.42
N PHE A 240 -5.65 0.67 19.42
CA PHE A 240 -4.27 1.16 19.37
C PHE A 240 -4.22 2.68 19.33
N LYS A 241 -5.02 3.31 18.45
CA LYS A 241 -5.15 4.77 18.39
C LYS A 241 -5.59 5.36 19.72
N GLU A 242 -6.62 4.78 20.32
CA GLU A 242 -7.14 5.27 21.60
C GLU A 242 -6.06 5.25 22.69
N ARG A 243 -5.29 4.15 22.75
CA ARG A 243 -4.29 3.94 23.79
C ARG A 243 -3.08 4.86 23.69
N PHE A 244 -2.62 5.16 22.47
CA PHE A 244 -1.33 5.82 22.25
C PHE A 244 -1.43 7.22 21.66
N PHE A 245 -2.52 7.57 20.99
CA PHE A 245 -2.65 8.82 20.24
C PHE A 245 -3.80 9.70 20.71
N ASN A 246 -4.84 9.14 21.36
CA ASN A 246 -5.97 9.91 21.90
C ASN A 246 -5.84 10.24 23.39
N ARG A 247 -4.63 10.19 23.98
CA ARG A 247 -4.42 10.67 25.34
C ARG A 247 -4.46 12.21 25.34
N ALA A 248 -5.62 12.74 25.72
CA ALA A 248 -5.79 14.13 26.15
C ALA A 248 -4.93 14.45 27.38
#